data_AF-A0A9P1IQS1-F1
#
_entry.id   AF-A0A9P1IQS1-F1
#
_cell.length_a   1.000
_cell.length_b   1.000
_cell.length_c   1.000
_cell.angle_alpha   90.00
_cell.angle_beta   90.00
_cell.angle_gamma   90.00
#
_symmetry.space_group_name_H-M   'P 1'
#
loop_
_entity.id
_entity.type
_entity.pdbx_description
1 polymer ?
#
loop_
_entity_poly.entity_id
_entity_poly.type
_entity_poly.pdbx_seq_one_letter_code
_entity_poly.pdbx_strand_id
1 'polypeptide(L)'
;MTRGTLPWRNVTDRAAVQKAKELARTTGRVQFLFETPQQFDKILTIIDGYAFESAPDYGAISKILAEIREERHFRDREHWDWEDETVSTTVTTVTSFSDKECRAADKCSK
;
A
#
# COMPACT_ATOMS: atom_id res chain seq x y z
N MET A 1 -1.70 6.44 -4.77
CA MET A 1 -0.35 7.02 -4.63
C MET A 1 0.25 7.39 -5.99
N THR A 2 0.30 6.47 -6.96
CA THR A 2 0.99 6.63 -8.26
C THR A 2 0.81 7.96 -9.00
N ARG A 3 -0.41 8.52 -9.07
CA ARG A 3 -0.69 9.82 -9.73
C ARG A 3 -0.83 11.00 -8.75
N GLY A 4 -0.71 10.75 -7.45
CA GLY A 4 -0.86 11.75 -6.37
C GLY A 4 -2.26 12.32 -6.15
N THR A 5 -3.13 12.32 -7.17
CA THR A 5 -4.49 12.87 -7.10
C THR A 5 -5.48 12.05 -7.93
N LEU A 6 -6.77 12.14 -7.57
CA LEU A 6 -7.89 11.64 -8.39
C LEU A 6 -8.61 12.82 -9.06
N PRO A 7 -9.26 12.62 -10.22
CA PRO A 7 -9.91 13.71 -10.97
C PRO A 7 -10.98 14.48 -10.18
N TRP A 8 -11.60 13.82 -9.20
CA TRP A 8 -12.65 14.40 -8.35
C TRP A 8 -12.15 14.92 -6.99
N ARG A 9 -10.83 15.14 -6.81
CA ARG A 9 -10.24 15.58 -5.52
C ARG A 9 -10.89 16.86 -4.95
N ASN A 10 -11.23 17.82 -5.81
CA ASN A 10 -11.76 19.12 -5.41
C ASN A 10 -13.28 19.26 -5.68
N VAL A 11 -13.96 18.17 -6.03
CA VAL A 11 -15.41 18.19 -6.31
C VAL A 11 -16.16 17.91 -5.03
N THR A 12 -17.00 18.85 -4.60
CA THR A 12 -17.80 18.74 -3.36
C THR A 12 -19.18 18.12 -3.60
N ASP A 13 -19.74 18.31 -4.79
CA ASP A 13 -21.04 17.73 -5.15
C ASP A 13 -20.97 16.20 -5.32
N ARG A 14 -21.81 15.49 -4.56
CA ARG A 14 -21.86 14.03 -4.56
C ARG A 14 -22.28 13.46 -5.91
N ALA A 15 -23.23 14.10 -6.60
CA ALA A 15 -23.71 13.62 -7.89
C ALA A 15 -22.64 13.77 -8.98
N ALA A 16 -21.93 14.90 -9.00
CA ALA A 16 -20.79 15.11 -9.88
C ALA A 16 -19.66 14.09 -9.65
N VAL A 17 -19.34 13.78 -8.39
CA VAL A 17 -18.34 12.75 -8.06
C VAL A 17 -18.77 11.37 -8.57
N GLN A 18 -20.04 11.00 -8.40
CA GLN A 18 -20.57 9.74 -8.92
C GLN A 18 -20.40 9.66 -10.44
N LYS A 19 -20.83 10.70 -11.16
CA LYS A 19 -20.74 10.75 -12.62
C LYS A 19 -19.29 10.68 -13.11
N ALA A 20 -18.37 11.34 -12.42
CA ALA A 20 -16.94 11.28 -12.72
C ALA A 20 -16.37 9.86 -12.53
N LYS A 21 -16.81 9.13 -11.50
CA LYS A 21 -16.41 7.73 -11.27
C LYS A 21 -16.96 6.81 -12.35
N GLU A 22 -18.21 6.97 -12.76
CA GLU A 22 -18.83 6.19 -13.84
C GLU A 22 -18.10 6.40 -15.18
N LEU A 23 -17.73 7.64 -15.49
CA LEU A 23 -16.93 7.96 -16.68
C LEU A 23 -15.54 7.32 -16.63
N ALA A 24 -14.87 7.35 -15.48
CA ALA A 24 -13.57 6.71 -15.30
C ALA A 24 -13.60 5.18 -15.48
N ARG A 25 -14.77 4.54 -15.32
CA ARG A 25 -14.96 3.10 -15.55
C ARG A 25 -15.32 2.73 -16.99
N THR A 26 -15.78 3.70 -17.76
CA THR A 26 -16.30 3.51 -19.12
C THR A 26 -15.40 4.21 -20.14
N THR A 27 -15.85 5.30 -20.75
CA THR A 27 -15.15 5.99 -21.85
C THR A 27 -13.88 6.71 -21.40
N GLY A 28 -13.80 7.11 -20.13
CA GLY A 28 -12.66 7.81 -19.54
C GLY A 28 -11.58 6.89 -18.97
N ARG A 29 -11.72 5.57 -19.12
CA ARG A 29 -10.86 4.58 -18.45
C ARG A 29 -9.40 4.66 -18.87
N VAL A 30 -9.15 4.86 -20.16
CA VAL A 30 -7.79 5.02 -20.71
C VAL A 30 -7.12 6.26 -20.12
N GLN A 31 -7.83 7.39 -20.07
CA GLN A 31 -7.29 8.62 -19.45
C GLN A 31 -7.12 8.47 -17.95
N PHE A 32 -8.03 7.75 -17.28
CA PHE A 32 -7.97 7.49 -15.84
C PHE A 32 -6.73 6.66 -15.45
N LEU A 33 -6.39 5.67 -16.26
CA LEU A 33 -5.25 4.78 -16.06
C LEU A 33 -3.96 5.26 -16.74
N PHE A 34 -3.94 6.47 -17.29
CA PHE A 34 -2.75 7.05 -17.91
C PHE A 34 -1.57 7.05 -16.91
N GLU A 35 -0.40 6.60 -17.39
CA GLU A 35 0.85 6.41 -16.61
C GLU A 35 0.77 5.36 -15.47
N THR A 36 -0.28 4.56 -15.41
CA THR A 36 -0.35 3.41 -14.49
C THR A 36 0.05 2.10 -15.18
N PRO A 37 0.57 1.09 -14.45
CA PRO A 37 0.83 -0.22 -15.03
C PRO A 37 -0.43 -0.83 -15.65
N GLN A 38 -0.32 -1.47 -16.81
CA GLN A 38 -1.47 -2.03 -17.54
C GLN A 38 -2.25 -3.07 -16.73
N GLN A 39 -1.60 -3.71 -15.77
CA GLN A 39 -2.19 -4.64 -14.81
C GLN A 39 -3.30 -4.01 -13.97
N PHE A 40 -3.28 -2.69 -13.74
CA PHE A 40 -4.37 -1.99 -13.05
C PHE A 40 -5.68 -2.11 -13.84
N ASP A 41 -5.61 -2.09 -15.17
CA ASP A 41 -6.78 -2.31 -16.01
C ASP A 41 -7.36 -3.71 -15.81
N LYS A 42 -6.49 -4.74 -15.73
CA LYS A 42 -6.91 -6.12 -15.45
C LYS A 42 -7.63 -6.23 -14.11
N ILE A 43 -7.05 -5.63 -13.05
CA ILE A 43 -7.65 -5.62 -11.71
C ILE A 43 -9.02 -4.93 -11.73
N LEU A 44 -9.14 -3.77 -12.39
CA LEU A 44 -10.40 -3.06 -12.46
C LEU A 44 -11.46 -3.86 -13.23
N THR A 45 -11.08 -4.59 -14.29
CA THR A 45 -11.99 -5.48 -15.02
C THR A 45 -12.50 -6.63 -14.15
N ILE A 46 -11.64 -7.20 -13.30
CA ILE A 46 -12.04 -8.22 -12.32
C ILE A 46 -13.04 -7.62 -11.32
N ILE A 47 -12.72 -6.44 -10.77
CA ILE A 47 -13.59 -5.77 -9.79
C ILE A 47 -14.96 -5.44 -10.39
N ASP A 48 -15.00 -4.93 -11.62
CA ASP A 48 -16.23 -4.55 -12.30
C ASP A 48 -17.10 -5.78 -12.67
N GLY A 49 -16.50 -6.98 -12.68
CA GLY A 49 -17.21 -8.24 -12.92
C GLY A 49 -17.88 -8.85 -11.68
N TYR A 50 -17.62 -8.33 -10.48
CA TYR A 50 -18.21 -8.87 -9.26
C TYR A 50 -19.66 -8.45 -9.06
N ALA A 51 -20.46 -9.38 -8.55
CA ALA A 51 -21.78 -9.10 -8.01
C ALA A 51 -21.70 -8.80 -6.51
N PHE A 52 -22.72 -8.14 -5.96
CA PHE A 52 -22.78 -7.79 -4.53
C PHE A 52 -22.59 -8.99 -3.59
N GLU A 53 -23.13 -10.15 -3.96
CA GLU A 53 -23.06 -11.38 -3.15
C GLU A 53 -21.80 -12.21 -3.39
N SER A 54 -21.01 -11.86 -4.42
CA SER A 54 -19.83 -12.65 -4.79
C SER A 54 -18.64 -12.34 -3.88
N ALA A 55 -17.91 -13.39 -3.50
CA ALA A 55 -16.65 -13.26 -2.78
C ALA A 55 -15.53 -12.86 -3.76
N PRO A 56 -14.77 -11.78 -3.49
CA PRO A 56 -13.64 -11.41 -4.33
C PRO A 56 -12.51 -12.45 -4.28
N ASP A 57 -11.91 -12.73 -5.44
CA ASP A 57 -10.71 -13.56 -5.55
C ASP A 57 -9.46 -12.71 -5.28
N TYR A 58 -9.12 -12.58 -4.01
CA TYR A 58 -7.92 -11.87 -3.57
C TYR A 58 -6.63 -12.55 -4.06
N GLY A 59 -6.66 -13.86 -4.32
CA GLY A 59 -5.51 -14.61 -4.85
C GLY A 59 -5.16 -14.15 -6.26
N ALA A 60 -6.16 -14.01 -7.13
CA ALA A 60 -6.00 -13.47 -8.47
C ALA A 60 -5.45 -12.03 -8.45
N ILE A 61 -6.01 -11.15 -7.62
CA ILE A 61 -5.56 -9.75 -7.51
C ILE A 61 -4.10 -9.69 -7.01
N SER A 62 -3.76 -10.47 -5.98
CA SER A 62 -2.40 -10.52 -5.45
C SER A 62 -1.39 -11.00 -6.49
N LYS A 63 -1.77 -11.99 -7.31
CA LYS A 63 -0.91 -12.49 -8.39
C LYS A 63 -0.64 -11.39 -9.43
N ILE A 64 -1.66 -10.63 -9.81
CA ILE A 64 -1.49 -9.51 -10.77
C ILE A 64 -0.56 -8.43 -10.21
N LEU A 65 -0.64 -8.14 -8.90
CA LEU A 65 0.30 -7.21 -8.26
C LEU A 65 1.74 -7.76 -8.24
N ALA A 66 1.91 -9.06 -8.02
CA ALA A 66 3.22 -9.71 -8.11
C ALA A 66 3.80 -9.64 -9.54
N GLU A 67 2.98 -9.78 -10.58
CA GLU A 67 3.41 -9.59 -11.98
C GLU A 67 4.00 -8.18 -12.21
N ILE A 68 3.36 -7.12 -11.68
CA ILE A 68 3.89 -5.74 -11.79
C ILE A 68 5.25 -5.64 -11.13
N ARG A 69 5.39 -6.28 -9.96
CA ARG A 69 6.61 -6.25 -9.17
C ARG A 69 7.77 -6.93 -9.90
N GLU A 70 7.50 -8.09 -10.49
CA GLU A 70 8.46 -8.85 -11.30
C GLU A 70 8.87 -8.09 -12.56
N GLU A 71 7.92 -7.49 -13.28
CA GLU A 71 8.17 -6.70 -14.49
C GLU A 71 9.04 -5.47 -14.21
N ARG A 72 8.87 -4.83 -13.06
CA ARG A 72 9.66 -3.67 -12.63
C ARG A 72 10.90 -4.03 -11.80
N HIS A 73 11.16 -5.31 -11.61
CA HIS A 73 12.31 -5.84 -10.87
C HIS A 73 12.43 -5.31 -9.43
N PHE A 74 11.32 -5.07 -8.75
CA PHE A 74 11.34 -4.63 -7.35
C PHE A 74 11.70 -5.77 -6.40
N ARG A 75 12.61 -5.49 -5.46
CA ARG A 75 12.99 -6.46 -4.41
C ARG A 75 11.92 -6.54 -3.34
N ASP A 76 11.84 -7.68 -2.65
CA ASP A 76 10.86 -7.91 -1.57
C ASP A 76 11.16 -7.04 -0.36
N ARG A 77 12.43 -6.65 -0.21
CA ARG A 77 12.96 -5.86 0.89
C ARG A 77 13.48 -4.53 0.38
N GLU A 78 12.77 -3.95 -0.58
CA GLU A 78 13.03 -2.56 -0.97
C GLU A 78 12.56 -1.63 0.15
N HIS A 79 13.25 -0.51 0.32
CA HIS A 79 12.86 0.49 1.29
C HIS A 79 11.56 1.18 0.87
N TRP A 80 10.74 1.52 1.86
CA TRP A 80 9.56 2.36 1.61
C TRP A 80 9.99 3.81 1.42
N ASP A 81 9.21 4.59 0.67
CA ASP A 81 9.48 6.02 0.42
C ASP A 81 9.60 6.88 1.70
N TRP A 82 9.10 6.39 2.84
CA TRP A 82 9.17 7.06 4.14
C TRP A 82 10.26 6.51 5.06
N GLU A 83 10.98 5.46 4.65
CA GLU A 83 12.15 4.97 5.38
C GLU A 83 13.37 5.79 4.97
N ASP A 84 14.17 6.19 5.96
CA ASP A 84 15.44 6.82 5.69
C ASP A 84 16.41 5.78 5.09
N GLU A 85 17.05 6.13 3.97
CA GLU A 85 18.11 5.35 3.27
C GLU A 85 19.28 4.91 4.19
N THR A 86 19.33 5.42 5.42
CA THR A 86 20.40 5.17 6.40
C THR A 86 20.15 3.94 7.28
N VAL A 87 18.94 3.37 7.31
CA VAL A 87 18.65 2.14 8.08
C VAL A 87 18.87 0.93 7.18
N SER A 88 20.06 0.84 6.59
CA SER A 88 20.48 -0.34 5.83
C SER A 88 20.61 -1.52 6.81
N THR A 89 19.63 -2.41 6.74
CA THR A 89 19.56 -3.77 7.31
C THR A 89 20.88 -4.29 7.89
N THR A 90 21.20 -3.85 9.11
CA THR A 90 22.21 -4.45 10.00
C THR A 90 21.62 -4.49 11.42
N VAL A 91 20.43 -5.06 11.56
CA VAL A 91 19.92 -5.50 12.88
C VAL A 91 19.98 -7.03 12.92
N THR A 92 21.21 -7.54 12.87
CA THR A 92 21.55 -8.84 13.44
C THR A 92 22.54 -8.55 14.54
N THR A 93 22.07 -8.39 15.78
CA THR A 93 22.65 -8.96 17.02
C THR A 93 22.22 -8.21 18.29
N VAL A 94 21.84 -9.03 19.28
CA VAL A 94 21.71 -8.82 20.73
C VAL A 94 20.56 -7.95 21.27
N THR A 95 19.45 -8.63 21.56
CA THR A 95 18.64 -8.37 22.75
C THR A 95 19.52 -8.40 24.00
N SER A 96 19.72 -7.25 24.65
CA SER A 96 20.05 -7.20 26.08
C SER A 96 19.00 -6.38 26.78
N PHE A 97 17.94 -7.05 27.23
CA PHE A 97 17.14 -6.56 28.34
C PHE A 97 18.00 -6.69 29.60
N SER A 98 18.42 -5.57 30.17
CA SER A 98 18.95 -5.55 31.54
C SER A 98 17.87 -4.99 32.46
N ASP A 99 16.99 -5.89 32.92
CA ASP A 99 16.16 -5.70 34.10
C ASP A 99 17.03 -5.82 35.36
N LYS A 100 17.49 -4.66 35.86
CA LYS A 100 17.95 -4.35 37.23
C LYS A 100 18.57 -2.95 37.14
N GLU A 101 18.11 -1.91 37.80
CA GLU A 101 18.06 -1.82 39.26
C GLU A 101 17.36 -0.49 39.61
N CYS A 102 16.10 -0.55 40.03
CA CYS A 102 15.41 0.54 40.70
C CYS A 102 14.73 -0.03 41.94
N ARG A 103 15.50 -0.20 43.03
CA ARG A 103 14.98 -0.07 44.40
C ARG A 103 16.11 0.22 45.37
N ALA A 104 16.00 1.40 45.94
CA ALA A 104 16.84 1.99 46.93
C ALA A 104 16.80 1.25 48.28
N ALA A 105 17.82 1.55 49.09
CA ALA A 105 17.91 1.43 50.54
C ALA A 105 17.88 0.01 51.13
N ASP A 106 18.96 -0.42 51.78
CA ASP A 106 19.15 -0.03 53.18
C ASP A 106 20.56 -0.34 53.69
N LYS A 107 20.91 0.38 54.75
CA LYS A 107 22.20 0.42 55.44
C LYS A 107 22.50 -0.89 56.16
N CYS A 108 23.74 -1.37 56.12
CA CYS A 108 24.53 -1.62 57.34
C CYS A 108 25.99 -1.93 56.99
N SER A 109 26.86 -1.00 57.38
CA SER A 109 28.30 -1.19 57.48
C SER A 109 28.58 -1.55 58.94
N LYS A 110 29.14 -2.74 59.20
CA LYS A 110 30.38 -2.99 59.96
C LYS A 110 30.51 -4.46 60.33
#